data_AF-A0A924TRC1-F1
#
_entry.id   AF-A0A924TRC1-F1
#
_cell.length_a   1.000
_cell.length_b   1.000
_cell.length_c   1.000
_cell.angle_alpha   90.00
_cell.angle_beta   90.00
_cell.angle_gamma   90.00
#
_symmetry.space_group_name_H-M   'P 1'
#
loop_
_entity.id
_entity.type
_entity.pdbx_description
1 polymer ?
#
loop_
_entity_poly.entity_id
_entity_poly.type
_entity_poly.pdbx_seq_one_letter_code
_entity_poly.pdbx_strand_id
1 'polypeptide(L)'
;MTPDRPAPPDESADESATGEFSKLIDEQLELAAAKLPALAPTVVHPSPVDHDERLTAHANFEDVLLGKAQPTPEMLEELAALAAAPELSEDELARQALADGGADQDPTTAE
;
A
#
# COMPACT_ATOMS: atom_id res chain seq x y z
N MET A 1 64.01 34.03 16.71
CA MET A 1 63.08 33.33 17.62
C MET A 1 61.83 32.99 16.82
N THR A 2 61.83 31.83 16.18
CA THR A 2 60.66 31.24 15.51
C THR A 2 60.10 30.17 16.45
N PRO A 3 58.79 30.14 16.75
CA PRO A 3 58.25 29.13 17.66
C PRO A 3 58.23 27.77 16.97
N ASP A 4 58.59 26.77 17.76
CA ASP A 4 58.55 25.35 17.43
C ASP A 4 57.09 24.92 17.16
N ARG A 5 56.85 24.25 16.03
CA ARG A 5 55.52 23.79 15.62
C ARG A 5 55.34 22.35 16.13
N PRO A 6 54.30 22.04 16.92
CA PRO A 6 54.10 20.68 17.40
C PRO A 6 53.80 19.74 16.22
N ALA A 7 54.37 18.53 16.28
CA ALA A 7 54.13 17.47 15.31
C ALA A 7 52.62 17.11 15.23
N PRO A 8 52.09 16.71 14.07
CA PRO A 8 50.72 16.23 13.98
C PRO A 8 50.55 14.95 14.81
N PRO A 9 49.37 14.71 15.40
CA PRO A 9 49.08 13.46 16.10
C PRO A 9 49.21 12.27 15.14
N ASP A 10 49.76 11.16 15.63
CA ASP A 10 49.85 9.89 14.92
C ASP A 10 48.44 9.42 14.50
N GLU A 11 48.08 9.61 13.22
CA GLU A 11 46.83 9.11 12.61
C GLU A 11 46.76 7.57 12.58
N SER A 12 47.83 6.87 12.97
CA SER A 12 47.93 5.40 12.97
C SER A 12 47.21 4.71 14.14
N ALA A 13 46.79 5.45 15.17
CA ALA A 13 46.13 4.89 16.35
C ALA A 13 44.63 4.59 16.13
N ASP A 14 43.96 5.32 15.22
CA ASP A 14 42.49 5.25 15.05
C ASP A 14 42.06 4.09 14.12
N GLU A 15 42.89 3.75 13.12
CA GLU A 15 42.66 2.61 12.24
C GLU A 15 42.84 1.26 12.96
N SER A 16 43.76 1.19 13.92
CA SER A 16 44.01 -0.04 14.68
C SER A 16 42.87 -0.37 15.65
N ALA A 17 42.33 0.65 16.34
CA ALA A 17 41.16 0.50 17.21
C ALA A 17 39.90 0.06 16.45
N THR A 18 39.69 0.59 15.24
CA THR A 18 38.57 0.19 14.37
C THR A 18 38.72 -1.25 13.85
N GLY A 19 39.97 -1.66 13.54
CA GLY A 19 40.28 -3.03 13.12
C GLY A 19 40.12 -4.06 14.23
N GLU A 20 40.45 -3.71 15.48
CA GLU A 20 40.22 -4.57 16.64
C GLU A 20 38.73 -4.74 16.96
N PHE A 21 37.95 -3.67 16.88
CA PHE A 21 36.50 -3.73 17.06
C PHE A 21 35.81 -4.58 15.98
N SER A 22 36.24 -4.46 14.73
CA SER A 22 35.71 -5.28 13.62
C SER A 22 35.98 -6.77 13.84
N LYS A 23 37.17 -7.15 14.30
CA LYS A 23 37.49 -8.54 14.66
C LYS A 23 36.59 -9.07 15.77
N LEU A 24 36.32 -8.25 16.79
CA LEU A 24 35.41 -8.62 17.87
C LEU A 24 33.98 -8.84 17.35
N ILE A 25 33.50 -7.99 16.44
CA ILE A 25 32.19 -8.17 15.79
C ILE A 25 32.15 -9.49 15.02
N ASP A 26 33.18 -9.77 14.22
CA ASP A 26 33.26 -11.00 13.42
C ASP A 26 33.27 -12.25 14.31
N GLU A 27 34.04 -12.23 15.41
CA GLU A 27 34.07 -13.33 16.39
C GLU A 27 32.71 -13.52 17.09
N GLN A 28 32.02 -12.43 17.44
CA GLN A 28 30.67 -12.52 18.01
C GLN A 28 29.65 -13.03 16.99
N LEU A 29 29.77 -12.63 15.72
CA LEU A 29 28.90 -13.08 14.65
C LEU A 29 29.10 -14.57 14.36
N GLU A 30 30.34 -15.05 14.36
CA GLU A 30 30.67 -16.47 14.20
C GLU A 30 30.14 -17.30 15.37
N LEU A 31 30.32 -16.82 16.62
CA LEU A 31 29.76 -17.45 17.81
C LEU A 31 28.23 -17.48 17.81
N ALA A 32 27.58 -16.44 17.29
CA ALA A 32 26.14 -16.39 17.15
C ALA A 32 25.65 -17.36 16.06
N ALA A 33 26.34 -17.40 14.91
CA ALA A 33 26.03 -18.32 13.82
C ALA A 33 26.15 -19.79 14.25
N ALA A 34 27.18 -20.14 15.04
CA ALA A 34 27.35 -21.48 15.59
C ALA A 34 26.23 -21.93 16.55
N LYS A 35 25.51 -20.97 17.14
CA LYS A 35 24.38 -21.21 18.05
C LYS A 35 23.03 -21.24 17.33
N LEU A 36 22.98 -20.86 16.05
CA LEU A 36 21.75 -20.94 15.27
C LEU A 36 21.42 -22.42 15.02
N PRO A 37 20.19 -22.87 15.35
CA PRO A 37 19.77 -24.22 15.00
C PRO A 37 19.77 -24.37 13.48
N ALA A 38 20.16 -25.53 12.97
CA ALA A 38 20.08 -25.83 11.55
C ALA A 38 18.62 -25.73 11.09
N LEU A 39 18.33 -24.77 10.21
CA LEU A 39 17.03 -24.65 9.58
C LEU A 39 16.86 -25.84 8.64
N ALA A 40 15.95 -26.75 8.97
CA ALA A 40 15.55 -27.80 8.04
C ALA A 40 14.59 -27.17 7.03
N PRO A 41 14.98 -27.01 5.75
CA PRO A 41 14.16 -26.32 4.75
C PRO A 41 12.84 -27.04 4.45
N THR A 42 12.71 -28.29 4.89
CA THR A 42 11.52 -29.13 4.77
C THR A 42 10.66 -29.12 6.04
N VAL A 43 11.12 -28.51 7.14
CA VAL A 43 10.35 -28.39 8.38
C VAL A 43 9.56 -27.09 8.32
N VAL A 44 8.30 -27.27 7.97
CA VAL A 44 7.26 -26.26 7.99
C VAL A 44 7.08 -25.77 9.43
N HIS A 45 7.05 -24.45 9.64
CA HIS A 45 6.82 -23.87 10.97
C HIS A 45 5.45 -24.36 11.49
N PRO A 46 5.29 -24.70 12.79
CA PRO A 46 4.06 -25.29 13.31
C PRO A 46 2.86 -24.31 13.33
N SER A 47 3.02 -23.07 12.83
CA SER A 47 1.93 -22.11 12.67
C SER A 47 0.97 -22.64 11.60
N PRO A 48 -0.27 -23.00 11.96
CA PRO A 48 -1.27 -23.47 11.01
C PRO A 48 -1.70 -22.36 10.02
N VAL A 49 -1.38 -21.10 10.32
CA VAL A 49 -1.88 -19.92 9.59
C VAL A 49 -0.98 -19.55 8.41
N ASP A 50 0.30 -19.94 8.42
CA ASP A 50 1.26 -19.52 7.39
C ASP A 50 1.20 -20.35 6.09
N HIS A 51 0.42 -21.44 6.07
CA HIS A 51 0.47 -22.44 4.99
C HIS A 51 -0.87 -22.74 4.32
N ASP A 52 -1.99 -22.25 4.86
CA ASP A 52 -3.28 -22.40 4.22
C ASP A 52 -3.50 -21.26 3.22
N GLU A 53 -3.52 -21.60 1.93
CA GLU A 53 -4.02 -20.70 0.90
C GLU A 53 -5.47 -20.32 1.26
N ARG A 54 -5.73 -19.01 1.39
CA ARG A 54 -7.08 -18.51 1.66
C ARG A 54 -7.95 -18.77 0.43
N LEU A 55 -8.72 -19.86 0.47
CA LEU A 55 -9.67 -20.23 -0.58
C LEU A 55 -10.85 -19.24 -0.71
N THR A 56 -11.05 -18.39 0.30
CA THR A 56 -12.06 -17.33 0.26
C THR A 56 -11.57 -16.18 -0.59
N ALA A 57 -12.33 -15.84 -1.64
CA ALA A 57 -12.10 -14.63 -2.42
C ALA A 57 -12.02 -13.40 -1.48
N HIS A 58 -11.07 -12.51 -1.76
CA HIS A 58 -11.02 -11.20 -1.10
C HIS A 58 -12.30 -10.43 -1.41
N ALA A 59 -12.75 -9.60 -0.47
CA ALA A 59 -13.84 -8.67 -0.73
C ALA A 59 -13.47 -7.80 -1.95
N ASN A 60 -14.39 -7.69 -2.90
CA ASN A 60 -14.19 -6.79 -4.03
C ASN A 60 -14.21 -5.33 -3.53
N PHE A 61 -13.77 -4.40 -4.38
CA PHE A 61 -13.64 -3.00 -3.98
C PHE A 61 -15.00 -2.39 -3.60
N GLU A 62 -16.04 -2.78 -4.32
CA GLU A 62 -17.43 -2.39 -4.12
C GLU A 62 -17.98 -2.89 -2.77
N ASP A 63 -17.67 -4.12 -2.39
CA ASP A 63 -18.04 -4.73 -1.09
C ASP A 63 -17.37 -3.99 0.07
N VAL A 64 -16.16 -3.47 -0.14
CA VAL A 64 -15.42 -2.70 0.87
C VAL A 64 -15.95 -1.28 0.97
N LEU A 65 -16.23 -0.62 -0.16
CA LEU A 65 -16.65 0.78 -0.19
C LEU A 65 -18.14 0.99 0.11
N LEU A 66 -19.01 0.22 -0.54
CA LEU A 66 -20.46 0.38 -0.46
C LEU A 66 -21.06 -0.50 0.64
N GLY A 67 -20.33 -1.56 1.03
CA GLY A 67 -20.88 -2.60 1.88
C GLY A 67 -22.03 -3.34 1.17
N LYS A 68 -22.56 -4.38 1.80
CA LYS A 68 -23.76 -5.09 1.33
C LYS A 68 -25.03 -4.30 1.64
N ALA A 69 -25.01 -2.98 1.42
CA ALA A 69 -26.13 -2.10 1.68
C ALA A 69 -27.29 -2.48 0.77
N GLN A 70 -28.41 -2.85 1.39
CA GLN A 70 -29.64 -3.11 0.64
C GLN A 70 -30.30 -1.77 0.29
N PRO A 71 -30.90 -1.65 -0.91
CA PRO A 71 -31.64 -0.46 -1.27
C PRO A 71 -32.78 -0.22 -0.27
N THR A 72 -33.02 1.04 0.07
CA THR A 72 -34.12 1.39 0.98
C THR A 72 -35.47 1.17 0.28
N PRO A 73 -36.57 1.00 1.04
CA PRO A 73 -37.90 0.88 0.45
C PRO A 73 -38.29 2.10 -0.42
N GLU A 74 -37.88 3.30 -0.01
CA GLU A 74 -38.09 4.54 -0.77
C GLU A 74 -37.37 4.50 -2.12
N MET A 75 -36.10 4.09 -2.15
CA MET A 75 -35.36 3.92 -3.41
C MET A 75 -35.98 2.87 -4.32
N LEU A 76 -36.53 1.78 -3.74
CA LEU A 76 -37.21 0.75 -4.52
C LEU A 76 -38.53 1.27 -5.13
N GLU A 77 -39.25 2.11 -4.41
CA GLU A 77 -40.46 2.76 -4.92
C GLU A 77 -40.14 3.73 -6.06
N GLU A 78 -39.08 4.52 -5.92
CA GLU A 78 -38.59 5.42 -6.98
C GLU A 78 -38.19 4.64 -8.25
N LEU A 79 -37.43 3.55 -8.10
CA LEU A 79 -37.05 2.69 -9.24
C LEU A 79 -38.27 2.05 -9.90
N ALA A 80 -39.27 1.62 -9.12
CA ALA A 80 -40.51 1.08 -9.65
C ALA A 80 -41.30 2.15 -10.42
N ALA A 81 -41.33 3.38 -9.92
CA ALA A 81 -41.97 4.51 -10.59
C ALA A 81 -41.27 4.85 -11.92
N LEU A 82 -39.94 4.85 -11.94
CA LEU A 82 -39.15 5.07 -13.15
C LEU A 82 -39.36 3.96 -14.18
N ALA A 83 -39.40 2.70 -13.75
CA ALA A 83 -39.64 1.56 -14.65
C ALA A 83 -41.06 1.56 -15.24
N ALA A 84 -42.03 2.13 -14.53
CA ALA A 84 -43.40 2.28 -14.99
C ALA A 84 -43.63 3.55 -15.84
N ALA A 85 -42.65 4.46 -15.88
CA ALA A 85 -42.76 5.68 -16.67
C ALA A 85 -42.74 5.37 -18.17
N PRO A 86 -43.51 6.10 -19.00
CA PRO A 86 -43.42 5.98 -20.44
C PRO A 86 -42.05 6.48 -20.92
N GLU A 87 -41.56 5.89 -22.01
CA GLU A 87 -40.35 6.37 -22.68
C GLU A 87 -40.51 7.83 -23.12
N LEU A 88 -39.43 8.61 -22.95
CA LEU A 88 -39.37 9.98 -23.44
C LEU A 88 -39.30 9.97 -24.97
N SER A 89 -39.98 10.94 -25.60
CA SER A 89 -39.81 11.18 -27.02
C SER A 89 -38.45 11.82 -27.30
N GLU A 90 -37.90 11.60 -28.50
CA GLU A 90 -36.64 12.20 -28.95
C GLU A 90 -36.63 13.73 -28.81
N ASP A 91 -37.76 14.39 -29.12
CA ASP A 91 -37.87 15.86 -28.99
C ASP A 91 -37.79 16.33 -27.54
N GLU A 92 -38.37 15.57 -26.58
CA GLU A 92 -38.33 15.93 -25.16
C GLU A 92 -36.97 15.57 -24.55
N LEU A 93 -36.37 14.46 -24.98
CA LEU A 93 -35.01 14.08 -24.60
C LEU A 93 -33.99 15.11 -25.09
N ALA A 94 -34.12 15.61 -26.33
CA ALA A 94 -33.27 16.67 -26.86
C ALA A 94 -33.42 17.99 -26.09
N ARG A 95 -34.63 18.33 -25.63
CA ARG A 95 -34.84 19.51 -24.77
C ARG A 95 -34.16 19.36 -23.41
N GLN A 96 -34.26 18.19 -22.78
CA GLN A 96 -33.62 17.90 -21.51
C GLN A 96 -32.10 17.91 -21.65
N ALA A 97 -31.56 17.31 -22.70
CA ALA A 97 -30.13 17.32 -22.99
C ALA A 97 -29.57 18.74 -23.23
N LEU A 98 -30.37 19.67 -23.78
CA LEU A 98 -29.96 21.07 -23.91
C LEU A 98 -30.13 21.87 -22.61
N ALA A 99 -31.12 21.54 -21.77
CA ALA A 99 -31.37 22.22 -20.51
C ALA A 99 -30.38 21.81 -19.41
N ASP A 100 -30.07 20.52 -19.35
CA ASP A 100 -29.18 19.88 -18.38
C ASP A 100 -27.97 19.26 -19.10
N GLY A 101 -27.44 19.98 -20.09
CA GLY A 101 -26.35 19.55 -20.97
C GLY A 101 -25.00 19.35 -20.31
N GLY A 102 -24.98 19.02 -19.01
CA GLY A 102 -23.78 18.64 -18.29
C GLY A 102 -22.75 19.76 -18.32
N ALA A 103 -23.05 20.90 -17.71
CA ALA A 103 -22.01 21.88 -17.43
C ALA A 103 -21.04 21.26 -16.40
N ASP A 104 -20.06 20.51 -16.87
CA ASP A 104 -18.90 20.08 -16.09
C ASP A 104 -18.00 21.27 -15.72
N GLN A 105 -18.36 22.47 -16.20
CA GLN A 105 -17.62 23.72 -16.08
C GLN A 105 -16.19 23.59 -16.59
N ASP A 106 -15.93 22.62 -17.47
CA ASP A 106 -14.64 22.46 -18.11
C ASP A 106 -14.54 23.46 -19.27
N PRO A 107 -13.69 24.49 -19.16
CA PRO A 107 -13.53 25.48 -20.22
C PRO A 107 -12.87 24.90 -21.49
N THR A 108 -12.45 23.63 -21.47
CA THR A 108 -11.81 22.94 -22.59
C THR A 108 -12.75 22.03 -23.38
N THR A 109 -13.94 21.73 -22.85
CA THR A 109 -15.00 21.03 -23.59
C THR A 109 -15.90 22.08 -24.26
N ALA A 110 -16.06 21.98 -25.58
CA ALA A 110 -16.94 22.90 -26.32
C ALA A 110 -18.39 22.39 -26.25
N GLU A 111 -19.26 23.19 -25.63
CA GLU A 111 -20.73 23.02 -25.59
C GLU A 111 -21.42 23.62 -26.82
#